data_AF-A0A1G6YJ88-F1
#
_entry.id   AF-A0A1G6YJ88-F1
#
_cell.length_a   1.000
_cell.length_b   1.000
_cell.length_c   1.000
_cell.angle_alpha   90.00
_cell.angle_beta   90.00
_cell.angle_gamma   90.00
#
_symmetry.space_group_name_H-M   'P 1'
#
loop_
_entity.id
_entity.type
_entity.pdbx_description
1 polymer ?
#
loop_
_entity_poly.entity_id
_entity_poly.type
_entity_poly.pdbx_seq_one_letter_code
_entity_poly.pdbx_strand_id
1 'polypeptide(L)'
;MILRLWHGWTTPALADRYETLLRTEIFPGILARRIPGFLRIALCRRALEGEVEFMTAMWFSGPEAVTAFAGEDGEAAYVPASAREVLSRFDARATHYALREEREAA
;
A
#
# COMPACT_ATOMS: atom_id res chain seq x y z
N MET A 1 15.97 -4.12 -6.28
CA MET A 1 14.93 -3.36 -5.57
C MET A 1 13.62 -3.40 -6.35
N ILE A 2 12.50 -3.52 -5.66
CA ILE A 2 11.16 -3.55 -6.23
C ILE A 2 10.34 -2.42 -5.61
N LEU A 3 9.59 -1.71 -6.45
CA LEU A 3 8.52 -0.81 -6.05
C LEU A 3 7.18 -1.53 -6.25
N ARG A 4 6.43 -1.69 -5.16
CA ARG A 4 5.06 -2.23 -5.15
C ARG A 4 4.07 -1.09 -5.03
N LEU A 5 3.15 -0.99 -5.99
CA LEU A 5 2.05 -0.02 -5.99
C LEU A 5 0.71 -0.73 -5.87
N TRP A 6 -0.19 -0.14 -5.10
CA TRP A 6 -1.57 -0.61 -4.96
C TRP A 6 -2.50 0.58 -4.77
N HIS A 7 -3.69 0.51 -5.37
CA HIS A 7 -4.72 1.53 -5.23
C HIS A 7 -5.98 1.02 -4.53
N GLY A 8 -6.57 1.91 -3.76
CA GLY A 8 -7.88 1.75 -3.15
C GLY A 8 -8.66 3.06 -3.25
N TRP A 9 -9.97 2.95 -3.40
CA TRP A 9 -10.85 4.09 -3.50
C TRP A 9 -11.89 4.04 -2.41
N THR A 10 -12.28 5.21 -1.93
CA THR A 10 -13.32 5.42 -0.92
C THR A 10 -14.31 6.45 -1.43
N THR A 11 -15.48 6.53 -0.81
CA THR A 11 -16.32 7.73 -0.96
C THR A 11 -15.68 8.91 -0.21
N PRO A 12 -15.94 10.18 -0.59
CA PRO A 12 -15.39 11.33 0.11
C PRO A 12 -15.69 11.34 1.61
N ALA A 13 -16.87 10.87 2.01
CA ALA A 13 -17.30 10.78 3.41
C ALA A 13 -16.49 9.79 4.26
N LEU A 14 -15.86 8.81 3.61
CA LEU A 14 -15.13 7.73 4.27
C LEU A 14 -13.61 7.86 4.16
N ALA A 15 -13.13 8.81 3.35
CA ALA A 15 -11.71 8.99 3.06
C ALA A 15 -10.87 9.23 4.32
N ASP A 16 -11.28 10.13 5.21
CA ASP A 16 -10.50 10.46 6.42
C ASP A 16 -10.46 9.28 7.41
N ARG A 17 -11.53 8.48 7.47
CA ARG A 17 -11.57 7.25 8.26
C ARG A 17 -10.57 6.23 7.72
N TYR A 18 -10.53 6.04 6.40
CA TYR A 18 -9.58 5.13 5.77
C TYR A 18 -8.13 5.58 5.95
N GLU A 19 -7.86 6.87 5.78
CA GLU A 19 -6.53 7.45 6.01
C GLU A 19 -6.07 7.23 7.45
N THR A 20 -6.96 7.45 8.42
CA THR A 20 -6.67 7.21 9.85
C THR A 20 -6.28 5.75 10.07
N LEU A 21 -7.11 4.80 9.60
CA LEU A 21 -6.86 3.36 9.73
C LEU A 21 -5.49 2.96 9.16
N LEU A 22 -5.15 3.47 7.97
CA LEU A 22 -3.85 3.21 7.36
C LEU A 22 -2.69 3.68 8.24
N ARG A 23 -2.78 4.90 8.77
CA ARG A 23 -1.70 5.53 9.53
C ARG A 23 -1.55 5.01 10.96
N THR A 24 -2.65 4.65 11.62
CA THR A 24 -2.64 4.30 13.05
C THR A 24 -2.59 2.80 13.31
N GLU A 25 -3.04 1.97 12.36
CA GLU A 25 -3.13 0.52 12.57
C GLU A 25 -2.36 -0.26 11.51
N ILE A 26 -2.67 -0.04 10.22
CA ILE A 26 -2.16 -0.90 9.14
C ILE A 26 -0.64 -0.71 8.97
N PHE A 27 -0.17 0.53 8.83
CA PHE A 27 1.26 0.79 8.63
C PHE A 27 2.10 0.43 9.85
N PRO A 28 1.71 0.80 11.10
CA PRO A 28 2.38 0.31 12.28
C PRO A 28 2.41 -1.22 12.37
N GLY A 29 1.32 -1.89 12.01
CA GLY A 29 1.25 -3.35 11.96
C GLY A 29 2.21 -3.97 10.95
N ILE A 30 2.36 -3.37 9.76
CA ILE A 30 3.34 -3.80 8.75
C ILE A 30 4.78 -3.62 9.30
N LEU A 31 5.08 -2.45 9.88
CA LEU A 31 6.41 -2.18 10.43
C LEU A 31 6.76 -3.12 11.59
N ALA A 32 5.79 -3.45 12.43
CA ALA A 32 5.97 -4.37 13.56
C ALA A 32 6.34 -5.79 13.11
N ARG A 33 5.96 -6.22 11.91
CA ARG A 33 6.33 -7.53 11.33
C ARG A 33 7.83 -7.64 11.02
N ARG A 34 8.58 -6.54 10.99
CA ARG A 34 10.05 -6.51 10.73
C ARG A 34 10.48 -7.37 9.55
N ILE A 35 9.76 -7.23 8.44
CA ILE A 35 9.93 -8.10 7.27
C ILE A 35 11.31 -7.87 6.66
N PRO A 36 12.15 -8.91 6.54
CA PRO A 36 13.47 -8.77 5.94
C PRO A 36 13.37 -8.20 4.52
N GLY A 37 14.10 -7.12 4.25
CA GLY A 37 14.12 -6.48 2.93
C GLY A 37 12.94 -5.56 2.63
N PHE A 38 11.99 -5.35 3.54
CA PHE A 38 11.05 -4.22 3.43
C PHE A 38 11.75 -2.93 3.85
N LEU A 39 11.76 -1.93 2.96
CA LEU A 39 12.61 -0.74 3.11
C LEU A 39 11.80 0.50 3.48
N ARG A 40 10.66 0.70 2.83
CA ARG A 40 9.88 1.93 2.93
C ARG A 40 8.42 1.69 2.57
N ILE A 41 7.54 2.49 3.15
CA ILE A 41 6.14 2.66 2.71
C ILE A 41 5.78 4.14 2.66
N ALA A 42 5.01 4.51 1.65
CA ALA A 42 4.42 5.83 1.50
C ALA A 42 2.92 5.70 1.22
N LEU A 43 2.16 6.66 1.73
CA LEU A 43 0.75 6.83 1.45
C LEU A 43 0.56 8.07 0.58
N CYS A 44 -0.17 7.92 -0.52
CA CYS A 44 -0.62 9.02 -1.35
C CYS A 44 -2.16 9.07 -1.33
N ARG A 45 -2.71 10.27 -1.40
CA ARG A 45 -4.16 10.53 -1.46
C ARG A 45 -4.44 11.51 -2.59
N ARG A 46 -5.48 11.25 -3.38
CA ARG A 46 -5.93 12.10 -4.48
C ARG A 46 -7.45 12.19 -4.49
N ALA A 47 -7.99 13.41 -4.50
CA ALA A 47 -9.43 13.62 -4.69
C ALA A 47 -9.78 13.49 -6.18
N LEU A 48 -10.87 12.78 -6.48
CA LEU A 48 -11.44 12.61 -7.81
C LEU A 48 -12.91 13.04 -7.80
N GLU A 49 -13.56 13.06 -8.96
CA GLU A 49 -15.00 13.32 -9.03
C GLU A 49 -15.76 12.13 -8.42
N GLY A 50 -16.41 12.35 -7.27
CA GLY A 50 -17.25 11.35 -6.60
C GLY A 50 -16.50 10.31 -5.75
N GLU A 51 -15.18 10.25 -5.79
CA GLU A 51 -14.37 9.31 -4.99
C GLU A 51 -13.04 9.92 -4.54
N VAL A 52 -12.42 9.29 -3.54
CA VAL A 52 -11.05 9.61 -3.11
C VAL A 52 -10.19 8.38 -3.28
N GLU A 53 -9.13 8.53 -4.07
CA GLU A 53 -8.13 7.52 -4.32
C GLU A 53 -7.01 7.59 -3.28
N PHE A 54 -6.57 6.41 -2.87
CA PHE A 54 -5.38 6.19 -2.08
C PHE A 54 -4.45 5.26 -2.85
N MET A 55 -3.15 5.57 -2.82
CA MET A 55 -2.11 4.70 -3.34
C MET A 55 -1.10 4.41 -2.23
N THR A 56 -0.76 3.14 -2.04
CA THR A 56 0.38 2.75 -1.20
C THR A 56 1.56 2.39 -2.08
N ALA A 57 2.70 3.05 -1.87
CA ALA A 57 3.97 2.72 -2.50
C ALA A 57 4.89 2.08 -1.48
N MET A 58 5.43 0.89 -1.79
CA MET A 58 6.31 0.14 -0.89
C MET A 58 7.59 -0.29 -1.62
N TRP A 59 8.73 -0.15 -0.95
CA TRP A 59 10.03 -0.50 -1.51
C TRP A 59 10.58 -1.76 -0.85
N PHE A 60 11.09 -2.67 -1.66
CA PHE A 60 11.65 -3.95 -1.24
C PHE A 60 13.04 -4.16 -1.84
N SER A 61 13.95 -4.79 -1.09
CA SER A 61 15.31 -5.07 -1.58
C SER A 61 15.31 -6.00 -2.80
N GLY A 62 14.39 -6.96 -2.87
CA GLY A 62 14.24 -7.94 -3.97
C GLY A 62 12.90 -8.68 -3.96
N PRO A 63 12.68 -9.60 -4.93
CA PRO A 63 11.45 -10.40 -5.04
C PRO A 63 11.13 -11.22 -3.78
N GLU A 64 12.14 -11.75 -3.11
CA GLU A 64 11.99 -12.61 -1.93
C GLU A 64 11.37 -11.84 -0.76
N ALA A 65 11.71 -10.55 -0.62
CA ALA A 65 11.14 -9.66 0.39
C ALA A 65 9.67 -9.34 0.10
N VAL A 66 9.27 -9.28 -1.17
CA VAL A 66 7.87 -9.11 -1.57
C VAL A 66 7.06 -10.35 -1.18
N THR A 67 7.58 -11.55 -1.48
CA THR A 67 6.94 -12.82 -1.07
C THR A 67 6.82 -12.91 0.45
N ALA A 68 7.85 -12.53 1.21
CA ALA A 68 7.80 -12.51 2.67
C ALA A 68 6.75 -11.51 3.21
N PHE A 69 6.48 -10.42 2.49
CA PHE A 69 5.47 -9.44 2.84
C PHE A 69 4.04 -9.89 2.52
N ALA A 70 3.81 -10.29 1.28
CA ALA A 70 2.48 -10.56 0.72
C ALA A 70 2.01 -12.02 0.87
N GLY A 71 2.89 -12.94 1.30
CA GLY A 71 2.61 -14.37 1.29
C GLY A 71 2.80 -14.99 -0.10
N GLU A 72 2.44 -16.27 -0.26
CA GLU A 72 2.72 -17.04 -1.49
C GLU A 72 2.10 -16.44 -2.76
N ASP A 73 0.97 -15.75 -2.68
CA ASP A 73 0.35 -15.10 -3.86
C ASP A 73 1.13 -13.84 -4.28
N GLY A 74 1.94 -13.23 -3.41
CA GLY A 74 2.88 -12.13 -3.72
C GLY A 74 2.25 -10.79 -4.14
N GLU A 75 1.13 -10.83 -4.85
CA GLU A 75 0.42 -9.74 -5.50
C GLU A 75 -0.95 -9.48 -4.87
N ALA A 76 -1.56 -10.48 -4.21
CA ALA A 76 -2.86 -10.33 -3.56
C ALA A 76 -2.85 -9.19 -2.53
N ALA A 77 -3.82 -8.30 -2.66
CA ALA A 77 -3.98 -7.20 -1.70
C ALA A 77 -4.43 -7.76 -0.34
N TYR A 78 -3.54 -7.72 0.66
CA TYR A 78 -3.95 -7.89 2.05
C TYR A 78 -4.68 -6.62 2.50
N VAL A 79 -6.01 -6.65 2.34
CA VAL A 79 -6.92 -5.60 2.81
C VAL A 79 -7.63 -6.14 4.05
N PRO A 80 -7.33 -5.63 5.26
CA PRO A 80 -8.03 -6.00 6.48
C PRO A 80 -9.54 -5.82 6.34
N ALA A 81 -10.34 -6.59 7.08
CA ALA A 81 -11.80 -6.49 7.04
C ALA A 81 -12.29 -5.04 7.30
N SER A 82 -11.68 -4.35 8.27
CA SER A 82 -11.96 -2.95 8.57
C SER A 82 -11.67 -2.00 7.42
N ALA A 83 -10.69 -2.30 6.56
CA ALA A 83 -10.42 -1.53 5.35
C ALA A 83 -11.44 -1.84 4.24
N ARG A 84 -11.89 -3.10 4.11
CA ARG A 84 -12.92 -3.51 3.13
C ARG A 84 -14.28 -2.84 3.39
N GLU A 85 -14.59 -2.53 4.64
CA GLU A 85 -15.83 -1.80 5.00
C GLU A 85 -15.84 -0.35 4.50
N VAL A 86 -14.66 0.23 4.26
CA VAL A 86 -14.49 1.67 3.99
C VAL A 86 -14.16 1.92 2.52
N LEU A 87 -13.57 0.94 1.84
CA LEU A 87 -13.25 1.00 0.41
C LEU A 87 -14.50 0.76 -0.45
N SER A 88 -14.71 1.60 -1.45
CA SER A 88 -15.73 1.41 -2.49
C SER A 88 -15.26 0.42 -3.56
N ARG A 89 -13.97 0.46 -3.91
CA ARG A 89 -13.30 -0.46 -4.84
C ARG A 89 -11.80 -0.44 -4.55
N PHE A 90 -11.08 -1.45 -5.02
CA PHE A 90 -9.63 -1.52 -4.91
C PHE A 90 -9.03 -2.46 -5.95
N ASP A 91 -7.75 -2.29 -6.22
CA ASP A 91 -7.03 -3.20 -7.10
C ASP A 91 -6.90 -4.57 -6.44
N ALA A 92 -7.38 -5.63 -7.10
CA ALA A 92 -7.28 -6.99 -6.59
C ALA A 92 -5.80 -7.44 -6.45
N ARG A 93 -4.92 -6.89 -7.30
CA ARG A 93 -3.49 -7.18 -7.33
C ARG A 93 -2.67 -5.91 -7.29
N ALA A 94 -1.60 -5.91 -6.52
CA ALA A 94 -0.61 -4.85 -6.56
C ALA A 94 0.33 -5.04 -7.75
N THR A 95 0.80 -3.94 -8.33
CA THR A 95 1.76 -3.95 -9.43
C THR A 95 3.19 -3.83 -8.89
N HIS A 96 4.11 -4.62 -9.46
CA HIS A 96 5.52 -4.60 -9.11
C HIS A 96 6.38 -4.04 -10.24
N TYR A 97 7.27 -3.12 -9.90
CA TYR A 97 8.26 -2.54 -10.82
C TYR A 97 9.67 -2.82 -10.33
N ALA A 98 10.56 -3.21 -11.23
CA ALA A 98 12.00 -3.16 -10.96
C ALA A 98 12.43 -1.69 -10.96
N LEU A 99 12.81 -1.17 -9.79
CA LEU A 99 13.25 0.22 -9.68
C LEU A 99 14.58 0.37 -10.43
N ARG A 100 14.62 1.28 -11.41
CA ARG A 100 15.81 1.52 -12.25
C ARG A 100 16.65 2.69 -11.76
N GLU A 101 16.02 3.69 -11.18
CA GLU A 101 16.67 4.90 -10.71
C GLU A 101 15.83 5.54 -9.60
N GLU A 102 16.49 6.06 -8.58
CA GLU A 102 15.92 6.88 -7.51
C GLU A 102 16.93 7.97 -7.18
N ARG A 103 16.47 9.21 -7.08
CA ARG A 103 17.30 10.37 -6.74
C ARG A 103 16.64 11.13 -5.61
N GLU A 104 17.44 11.55 -4.64
CA GLU A 104 17.03 12.52 -3.64
C GLU A 104 17.52 13.91 -4.07
N ALA A 105 16.66 14.91 -3.97
CA ALA A 105 17.11 16.29 -4.12
C ALA A 105 17.98 16.65 -2.92
N ALA A 106 19.10 17.33 -3.18
CA ALA A 106 20.00 17.83 -2.13
C ALA A 106 19.35 18.94 -1.30
#